data_AF-A0A7R9EX58-F1
#
_entry.id   AF-A0A7R9EX58-F1
#
_cell.length_a   1.000
_cell.length_b   1.000
_cell.length_c   1.000
_cell.angle_alpha   90.00
_cell.angle_beta   90.00
_cell.angle_gamma   90.00
#
_symmetry.space_group_name_H-M   'P 1'
#
loop_
_entity.id
_entity.type
_entity.pdbx_description
1 polymer ?
#
loop_
_entity_poly.entity_id
_entity_poly.type
_entity_poly.pdbx_seq_one_letter_code
_entity_poly.pdbx_strand_id
1 'polypeptide(L)'
;MLLINFLIITSIFLASVYSIVRAINAINSSKINQFSLKKMHVFCVLQGTLAERIRAGGAGIPAFYTPTAYGTIVQEGGVPIKYSTDGKVEIASKKKDTEEFHGKRYVLEYAIKGDFALVKAYKADEKGNLIFRKSARNFNPAMCKAARVCIAEVEEIVPVGTISPDEVHVPGIYVDRIVKSDKCDKKIEKLTIQKEEGAASMTNLSPAAQMRERIIRRAALEFKDGMYANLGIGIPVLASNYIPPSINVTLQSENGILGLGPFPKKSEVDADLINAGKQTVTVTPGASFFGSDESFAMIRGGHIDLTILGAMEVSCYGDLANWMIPGKMVKGMGGAMDLVAAPGTKVVVTMEHTAKDGSHKILPRCSLPLTGKNCVDLIITEKGVFEVDAEEGLTLIEIADSVELADIIQSTGCEFQVSPDLKPMAQISIS
;
A
#
# COMPACT_ATOMS: atom_id res chain seq x y z
N MET A 1 -34.07 10.51 -11.36
CA MET A 1 -33.25 11.49 -10.61
C MET A 1 -33.14 11.02 -9.17
N LEU A 2 -32.27 10.05 -8.88
CA LEU A 2 -32.07 9.53 -7.51
C LEU A 2 -31.08 10.44 -6.79
N LEU A 3 -31.55 11.22 -5.81
CA LEU A 3 -30.69 11.88 -4.84
C LEU A 3 -30.02 10.82 -3.97
N ILE A 4 -28.75 10.54 -4.24
CA ILE A 4 -27.88 9.77 -3.35
C ILE A 4 -27.12 10.82 -2.52
N ASN A 5 -27.42 10.93 -1.23
CA ASN A 5 -26.69 11.80 -0.31
C ASN A 5 -25.34 11.14 0.05
N PHE A 6 -24.23 11.86 -0.13
CA PHE A 6 -22.87 11.30 0.01
C PHE A 6 -22.18 11.76 1.31
N LEU A 7 -21.68 10.80 2.11
CA LEU A 7 -20.88 11.04 3.31
C LEU A 7 -19.48 10.43 3.15
N ILE A 8 -18.44 11.23 3.36
CA ILE A 8 -17.04 10.79 3.40
C ILE A 8 -16.60 10.71 4.87
N ILE A 9 -16.16 9.54 5.32
CA ILE A 9 -15.73 9.28 6.71
C ILE A 9 -14.24 8.95 6.75
N THR A 10 -13.49 9.64 7.61
CA THR A 10 -12.09 9.37 7.90
C THR A 10 -11.96 8.27 8.95
N SER A 11 -11.84 7.02 8.51
CA SER A 11 -11.20 5.99 9.32
C SER A 11 -9.99 5.47 8.56
N ILE A 12 -8.90 5.18 9.27
CA ILE A 12 -7.68 4.53 8.72
C ILE A 12 -8.04 3.19 8.02
N PHE A 13 -9.24 2.69 8.24
CA PHE A 13 -9.91 1.68 7.43
C PHE A 13 -10.73 2.30 6.29
N LEU A 14 -10.50 1.78 5.09
CA LEU A 14 -11.35 1.88 3.90
C LEU A 14 -11.09 3.09 2.99
N ALA A 15 -10.21 2.89 2.02
CA ALA A 15 -10.27 3.57 0.73
C ALA A 15 -11.49 3.13 -0.13
N SER A 16 -12.65 2.94 0.47
CA SER A 16 -13.85 2.46 -0.21
C SER A 16 -15.10 2.90 0.54
N VAL A 17 -15.35 4.22 0.54
CA VAL A 17 -16.60 4.81 0.97
C VAL A 17 -17.28 5.40 -0.26
N TYR A 18 -18.20 4.65 -0.85
CA TYR A 18 -19.19 5.23 -1.78
C TYR A 18 -20.65 4.88 -1.41
N SER A 19 -20.86 4.10 -0.34
CA SER A 19 -22.13 3.95 0.38
C SER A 19 -21.96 2.96 1.55
N ILE A 20 -21.49 3.42 2.72
CA ILE A 20 -21.38 2.60 3.94
C ILE A 20 -22.00 3.36 5.12
N VAL A 21 -23.16 2.88 5.60
CA VAL A 21 -23.72 3.26 6.92
C VAL A 21 -23.84 2.05 7.86
N ARG A 22 -23.41 0.83 7.49
CA ARG A 22 -23.61 -0.36 8.35
C ARG A 22 -22.47 -1.39 8.40
N ALA A 23 -21.21 -0.99 8.22
CA ALA A 23 -20.06 -1.91 8.33
C ALA A 23 -19.04 -1.59 9.43
N ILE A 24 -19.42 -0.77 10.43
CA ILE A 24 -18.49 -0.45 11.53
C ILE A 24 -18.23 -1.67 12.46
N ASN A 25 -19.10 -2.70 12.47
CA ASN A 25 -18.96 -3.85 13.36
C ASN A 25 -18.49 -5.18 12.72
N ALA A 26 -18.53 -5.34 11.40
CA ALA A 26 -18.16 -6.61 10.73
C ALA A 26 -16.71 -6.66 10.22
N ILE A 27 -16.05 -5.50 10.09
CA ILE A 27 -14.71 -5.34 9.49
C ILE A 27 -13.58 -5.71 10.47
N ASN A 28 -13.87 -5.82 11.77
CA ASN A 28 -12.92 -6.16 12.84
C ASN A 28 -12.46 -7.63 12.86
N SER A 29 -13.02 -8.49 12.02
CA SER A 29 -12.50 -9.85 11.86
C SER A 29 -11.89 -9.95 10.47
N SER A 30 -10.76 -10.63 10.35
CA SER A 30 -10.07 -11.02 9.12
C SER A 30 -10.90 -11.91 8.17
N LYS A 31 -12.22 -11.73 8.13
CA LYS A 31 -13.21 -12.43 7.33
C LYS A 31 -14.25 -11.42 6.80
N ILE A 32 -13.92 -10.73 5.70
CA ILE A 32 -14.98 -10.39 4.75
C ILE A 32 -15.38 -11.71 4.08
N ASN A 33 -16.29 -12.46 4.70
CA ASN A 33 -16.95 -13.57 4.03
C ASN A 33 -17.96 -12.98 3.03
N GLN A 34 -18.19 -13.66 1.91
CA GLN A 34 -19.19 -13.28 0.88
C GLN A 34 -20.56 -12.90 1.48
N PHE A 35 -20.90 -13.42 2.66
CA PHE A 35 -22.11 -13.07 3.41
C PHE A 35 -22.24 -11.57 3.77
N SER A 36 -21.16 -10.87 4.08
CA SER A 36 -21.18 -9.44 4.44
C SER A 36 -21.46 -8.53 3.24
N LEU A 37 -21.24 -9.04 2.02
CA LEU A 37 -21.43 -8.32 0.75
C LEU A 37 -22.87 -8.38 0.22
N LYS A 38 -23.74 -9.22 0.80
CA LYS A 38 -25.11 -9.46 0.33
C LYS A 38 -26.10 -8.29 0.55
N LYS A 39 -25.70 -7.26 1.31
CA LYS A 39 -26.55 -6.09 1.65
C LYS A 39 -25.91 -4.74 1.34
N MET A 40 -24.72 -4.70 0.69
CA MET A 40 -23.94 -3.49 0.56
C MET A 40 -23.30 -3.37 -0.83
N HIS A 41 -23.21 -2.15 -1.34
CA HIS A 41 -22.36 -1.83 -2.48
C HIS A 41 -20.95 -1.56 -1.97
N VAL A 42 -19.97 -2.33 -2.45
CA VAL A 42 -18.54 -2.15 -2.13
C VAL A 42 -17.81 -1.77 -3.40
N PHE A 43 -17.33 -0.53 -3.44
CA PHE A 43 -16.47 -0.06 -4.52
C PHE A 43 -15.02 -0.25 -4.08
N CYS A 44 -14.28 -1.11 -4.77
CA CYS A 44 -12.83 -1.16 -4.57
C CYS A 44 -12.21 0.05 -5.26
N VAL A 45 -11.75 1.04 -4.48
CA VAL A 45 -11.01 2.20 -5.02
C VAL A 45 -9.57 2.14 -4.54
N LEU A 46 -8.64 2.26 -5.49
CA LEU A 46 -7.20 2.18 -5.28
C LEU A 46 -6.79 3.35 -4.38
N GLN A 47 -5.90 3.13 -3.41
CA GLN A 47 -5.68 4.12 -2.36
C GLN A 47 -5.15 5.45 -2.91
N GLY A 48 -4.19 5.43 -3.83
CA GLY A 48 -3.67 6.64 -4.44
C GLY A 48 -4.65 7.29 -5.40
N THR A 49 -5.37 6.48 -6.18
CA THR A 49 -6.42 7.00 -7.06
C THR A 49 -7.56 7.62 -6.25
N LEU A 50 -7.95 7.06 -5.11
CA LEU A 50 -8.94 7.65 -4.22
C LEU A 50 -8.47 9.01 -3.70
N ALA A 51 -7.23 9.09 -3.22
CA ALA A 51 -6.66 10.32 -2.70
C ALA A 51 -6.68 11.42 -3.79
N GLU A 52 -6.26 11.09 -5.01
CA GLU A 52 -6.25 12.04 -6.12
C GLU A 52 -7.65 12.42 -6.60
N ARG A 53 -8.60 11.47 -6.66
CA ARG A 53 -10.00 11.77 -7.00
C ARG A 53 -10.64 12.73 -6.01
N ILE A 54 -10.37 12.57 -4.72
CA ILE A 54 -10.82 13.51 -3.68
C ILE A 54 -10.14 14.87 -3.90
N ARG A 55 -8.81 14.89 -4.07
CA ARG A 55 -8.03 16.11 -4.32
C ARG A 55 -8.53 16.89 -5.54
N ALA A 56 -8.80 16.19 -6.64
CA ALA A 56 -9.35 16.74 -7.88
C ALA A 56 -10.73 17.39 -7.65
N GLY A 57 -11.60 16.73 -6.88
CA GLY A 57 -12.93 17.26 -6.52
C GLY A 57 -12.88 18.54 -5.69
N GLY A 58 -11.88 18.68 -4.83
CA GLY A 58 -11.63 19.92 -4.09
C GLY A 58 -10.95 21.03 -4.90
N ALA A 59 -10.31 20.68 -6.02
CA ALA A 59 -9.56 21.62 -6.87
C ALA A 59 -10.27 22.00 -8.17
N GLY A 60 -11.51 21.56 -8.38
CA GLY A 60 -12.26 21.86 -9.61
C GLY A 60 -11.74 21.13 -10.85
N ILE A 61 -11.04 20.01 -10.68
CA ILE A 61 -10.57 19.15 -11.78
C ILE A 61 -11.58 18.02 -11.93
N PRO A 62 -12.34 17.92 -13.03
CA PRO A 62 -13.43 16.95 -13.15
C PRO A 62 -12.93 15.51 -13.35
N ALA A 63 -11.78 15.34 -13.99
CA ALA A 63 -11.15 14.05 -14.24
C ALA A 63 -9.64 14.22 -14.48
N PHE A 64 -8.88 13.13 -14.32
CA PHE A 64 -7.44 13.06 -14.57
C PHE A 64 -7.05 11.65 -15.03
N TYR A 65 -5.84 11.51 -15.58
CA TYR A 65 -5.27 10.23 -16.00
C TYR A 65 -4.24 9.72 -15.00
N THR A 66 -4.21 8.40 -14.77
CA THR A 66 -3.24 7.72 -13.89
C THR A 66 -2.78 6.39 -14.49
N PRO A 67 -1.51 5.98 -14.36
CA PRO A 67 -1.06 4.67 -14.84
C PRO A 67 -1.59 3.54 -13.95
N THR A 68 -1.98 3.87 -12.70
CA THR A 68 -2.51 2.92 -11.73
C THR A 68 -3.66 2.11 -12.32
N ALA A 69 -3.58 0.79 -12.14
CA ALA A 69 -4.58 -0.20 -12.54
C ALA A 69 -4.76 -0.44 -14.04
N TYR A 70 -3.95 0.16 -14.92
CA TYR A 70 -3.92 -0.22 -16.32
C TYR A 70 -3.66 -1.72 -16.50
N GLY A 71 -4.41 -2.39 -17.39
CA GLY A 71 -4.28 -3.82 -17.63
C GLY A 71 -4.80 -4.72 -16.50
N THR A 72 -5.52 -4.17 -15.52
CA THR A 72 -6.16 -4.93 -14.44
C THR A 72 -7.68 -4.96 -14.60
N ILE A 73 -8.34 -5.85 -13.86
CA ILE A 73 -9.81 -5.90 -13.77
C ILE A 73 -10.45 -4.57 -13.31
N VAL A 74 -9.71 -3.71 -12.61
CA VAL A 74 -10.21 -2.39 -12.20
C VAL A 74 -10.36 -1.47 -13.41
N GLN A 75 -9.48 -1.57 -14.40
CA GLN A 75 -9.57 -0.84 -15.67
C GLN A 75 -10.52 -1.54 -16.65
N GLU A 76 -10.42 -2.86 -16.80
CA GLU A 76 -11.24 -3.63 -17.76
C GLU A 76 -12.72 -3.68 -17.38
N GLY A 77 -13.04 -3.47 -16.10
CA GLY A 77 -14.36 -3.67 -15.55
C GLY A 77 -14.58 -5.11 -15.07
N GLY A 78 -15.69 -5.36 -14.39
CA GLY A 78 -16.01 -6.68 -13.86
C GLY A 78 -15.73 -6.88 -12.37
N VAL A 79 -15.15 -5.89 -11.67
CA VAL A 79 -14.99 -5.95 -10.21
C VAL A 79 -16.37 -6.00 -9.55
N PRO A 80 -16.68 -7.02 -8.74
CA PRO A 80 -17.99 -7.11 -8.11
C PRO A 80 -18.25 -5.93 -7.15
N ILE A 81 -19.25 -5.11 -7.47
CA ILE A 81 -19.69 -3.99 -6.63
C ILE A 81 -20.78 -4.45 -5.67
N LYS A 82 -21.74 -5.24 -6.16
CA LYS A 82 -22.86 -5.74 -5.36
C LYS A 82 -23.07 -7.22 -5.65
N TYR A 83 -23.28 -7.99 -4.59
CA TYR A 83 -23.72 -9.36 -4.69
C TYR A 83 -25.18 -9.46 -4.30
N SER A 84 -25.92 -10.29 -5.02
CA SER A 84 -27.28 -10.68 -4.68
C SER A 84 -27.29 -11.67 -3.50
N THR A 85 -28.48 -11.97 -2.97
CA THR A 85 -28.65 -12.83 -1.79
C THR A 85 -28.18 -14.27 -2.02
N ASP A 86 -28.24 -14.76 -3.26
CA ASP A 86 -27.75 -16.07 -3.69
C ASP A 86 -26.22 -16.13 -3.92
N GLY A 87 -25.54 -14.98 -3.82
CA GLY A 87 -24.08 -14.87 -3.98
C GLY A 87 -23.62 -14.58 -5.40
N LYS A 88 -24.52 -14.31 -6.37
CA LYS A 88 -24.14 -13.86 -7.71
C LYS A 88 -23.84 -12.37 -7.76
N VAL A 89 -22.91 -11.97 -8.64
CA VAL A 89 -22.62 -10.55 -8.89
C VAL A 89 -23.84 -9.90 -9.53
N GLU A 90 -24.45 -8.96 -8.82
CA GLU A 90 -25.61 -8.19 -9.29
C GLU A 90 -25.17 -6.92 -10.01
N ILE A 91 -24.10 -6.28 -9.52
CA ILE A 91 -23.51 -5.08 -10.12
C ILE A 91 -22.01 -5.28 -10.19
N ALA A 92 -21.44 -5.08 -11.37
CA ALA A 92 -20.01 -5.09 -11.61
C ALA A 92 -19.51 -3.71 -12.01
N SER A 93 -18.23 -3.43 -11.77
CA SER A 93 -17.59 -2.19 -12.22
C SER A 93 -17.61 -2.10 -13.75
N LYS A 94 -17.78 -0.88 -14.24
CA LYS A 94 -17.66 -0.59 -15.66
C LYS A 94 -16.19 -0.53 -16.06
N LYS A 95 -15.94 -0.81 -17.34
CA LYS A 95 -14.65 -0.51 -17.98
C LYS A 95 -14.37 0.99 -17.86
N LYS A 96 -13.10 1.33 -17.64
CA LYS A 96 -12.59 2.69 -17.62
C LYS A 96 -11.90 3.03 -18.93
N ASP A 97 -12.07 4.26 -19.38
CA ASP A 97 -11.41 4.78 -20.57
C ASP A 97 -9.91 4.85 -20.35
N THR A 98 -9.16 4.65 -21.43
CA THR A 98 -7.71 4.70 -21.41
C THR A 98 -7.19 5.59 -22.52
N GLU A 99 -6.03 6.20 -22.29
CA GLU A 99 -5.34 7.02 -23.28
C GLU A 99 -3.83 6.76 -23.20
N GLU A 100 -3.11 7.01 -24.30
CA GLU A 100 -1.66 6.89 -24.34
C GLU A 100 -0.99 8.26 -24.30
N PHE A 101 -0.05 8.42 -23.38
CA PHE A 101 0.80 9.61 -23.29
C PHE A 101 2.26 9.15 -23.23
N HIS A 102 3.10 9.67 -24.13
CA HIS A 102 4.54 9.35 -24.16
C HIS A 102 4.84 7.84 -24.20
N GLY A 103 4.06 7.06 -24.96
CA GLY A 103 4.21 5.61 -25.08
C GLY A 103 3.76 4.80 -23.86
N LYS A 104 3.17 5.44 -22.84
CA LYS A 104 2.60 4.77 -21.67
C LYS A 104 1.09 4.93 -21.64
N ARG A 105 0.40 3.89 -21.17
CA ARG A 105 -1.07 3.86 -21.09
C ARG A 105 -1.56 4.26 -19.72
N TYR A 106 -2.59 5.08 -19.71
CA TYR A 106 -3.19 5.65 -18.50
C TYR A 106 -4.69 5.39 -18.48
N VAL A 107 -5.26 5.39 -17.29
CA VAL A 107 -6.68 5.18 -17.01
C VAL A 107 -7.32 6.50 -16.59
N LEU A 108 -8.47 6.84 -17.18
CA LEU A 108 -9.25 8.02 -16.82
C LEU A 108 -10.01 7.78 -15.51
N GLU A 109 -9.86 8.72 -14.58
CA GLU A 109 -10.53 8.71 -13.27
C GLU A 109 -11.25 10.03 -13.02
N TYR A 110 -12.46 9.94 -12.46
CA TYR A 110 -13.32 11.10 -12.21
C TYR A 110 -13.23 11.56 -10.77
N ALA A 111 -13.25 12.87 -10.56
CA ALA A 111 -13.23 13.46 -9.23
C ALA A 111 -14.36 12.96 -8.32
N ILE A 112 -14.07 12.97 -7.01
CA ILE A 112 -15.03 12.70 -5.95
C ILE A 112 -15.21 13.98 -5.15
N LYS A 113 -16.47 14.41 -5.01
CA LYS A 113 -16.86 15.49 -4.12
C LYS A 113 -18.04 15.04 -3.27
N GLY A 114 -17.91 15.15 -1.95
CA GLY A 114 -18.98 14.80 -1.00
C GLY A 114 -19.93 15.97 -0.75
N ASP A 115 -21.12 15.66 -0.22
CA ASP A 115 -21.95 16.70 0.40
C ASP A 115 -21.33 17.16 1.71
N PHE A 116 -20.79 16.20 2.47
CA PHE A 116 -20.13 16.42 3.74
C PHE A 116 -18.77 15.72 3.80
N ALA A 117 -17.80 16.38 4.44
CA ALA A 117 -16.56 15.77 4.90
C ALA A 117 -16.53 15.79 6.43
N LEU A 118 -16.37 14.62 7.03
CA LEU A 118 -16.07 14.50 8.45
C LEU A 118 -14.57 14.21 8.58
N VAL A 119 -13.85 15.12 9.20
CA VAL A 119 -12.38 15.05 9.31
C VAL A 119 -11.95 15.17 10.77
N LYS A 120 -10.80 14.57 11.09
CA LYS A 120 -10.16 14.64 12.40
C LYS A 120 -8.84 15.40 12.28
N ALA A 121 -8.71 16.50 13.00
CA ALA A 121 -7.46 17.25 13.13
C ALA A 121 -6.95 17.28 14.58
N TYR A 122 -5.70 17.68 14.77
CA TYR A 122 -5.11 17.79 16.10
C TYR A 122 -5.58 19.07 16.77
N LYS A 123 -5.32 20.23 16.16
CA LYS A 123 -5.83 21.53 16.63
C LYS A 123 -6.52 22.29 15.51
N ALA A 124 -7.46 23.13 15.91
CA ALA A 124 -7.97 24.22 15.09
C ALA A 124 -7.80 25.55 15.81
N ASP A 125 -7.56 26.65 15.08
CA ASP A 125 -7.81 27.97 15.64
C ASP A 125 -9.29 28.39 15.47
N GLU A 126 -9.68 29.49 16.10
CA GLU A 126 -11.05 30.04 16.01
C GLU A 126 -11.43 30.52 14.60
N LYS A 127 -10.47 30.59 13.66
CA LYS A 127 -10.69 30.90 12.24
C LYS A 127 -10.78 29.66 11.36
N GLY A 128 -10.65 28.46 11.93
CA GLY A 128 -10.76 27.18 11.23
C GLY A 128 -9.45 26.68 10.61
N ASN A 129 -8.32 27.33 10.85
CA ASN A 129 -7.03 26.81 10.40
C ASN A 129 -6.71 25.51 11.16
N LEU A 130 -6.40 24.44 10.44
CA LEU A 130 -6.16 23.12 11.03
C LEU A 130 -4.68 22.74 10.99
N ILE A 131 -4.24 22.09 12.07
CA ILE A 131 -3.00 21.32 12.11
C ILE A 131 -3.29 19.85 12.42
N PHE A 132 -2.46 18.97 11.88
CA PHE A 132 -2.58 17.51 11.98
C PHE A 132 -1.32 16.97 12.60
N ARG A 133 -1.44 15.90 13.38
CA ARG A 133 -0.34 15.31 14.11
C ARG A 133 0.08 14.00 13.46
N LYS A 134 1.36 13.94 13.06
CA LYS A 134 2.00 12.71 12.54
C LYS A 134 1.21 12.08 11.37
N SER A 135 1.13 10.75 11.34
CA SER A 135 0.46 9.97 10.29
C SER A 135 -1.08 9.99 10.38
N ALA A 136 -1.65 10.60 11.43
CA ALA A 136 -3.08 10.86 11.50
C ALA A 136 -3.54 11.92 10.47
N ARG A 137 -2.61 12.61 9.79
CA ARG A 137 -2.90 13.52 8.68
C ARG A 137 -3.60 12.81 7.51
N ASN A 138 -2.93 11.84 6.88
CA ASN A 138 -3.44 10.97 5.81
C ASN A 138 -4.47 11.65 4.86
N PHE A 139 -5.70 11.16 4.76
CA PHE A 139 -6.74 11.64 3.86
C PHE A 139 -7.41 12.95 4.31
N ASN A 140 -7.27 13.34 5.58
CA ASN A 140 -8.01 14.47 6.14
C ASN A 140 -7.84 15.76 5.31
N PRO A 141 -6.61 16.21 4.93
CA PRO A 141 -6.46 17.46 4.19
C PRO A 141 -7.16 17.47 2.84
N ALA A 142 -7.09 16.37 2.08
CA ALA A 142 -7.77 16.25 0.79
C ALA A 142 -9.30 16.25 0.99
N MET A 143 -9.79 15.53 2.00
CA MET A 143 -11.22 15.44 2.30
C MET A 143 -11.81 16.78 2.76
N CYS A 144 -11.07 17.60 3.53
CA CYS A 144 -11.52 18.95 3.92
C CYS A 144 -11.92 19.79 2.70
N LYS A 145 -11.15 19.67 1.62
CA LYS A 145 -11.29 20.49 0.40
C LYS A 145 -12.39 19.99 -0.53
N ALA A 146 -12.79 18.72 -0.38
CA ALA A 146 -13.60 17.99 -1.36
C ALA A 146 -15.04 17.76 -0.91
N ALA A 147 -15.62 18.68 -0.14
CA ALA A 147 -17.02 18.64 0.25
C ALA A 147 -17.71 20.00 0.15
N ARG A 148 -19.05 19.99 0.13
CA ARG A 148 -19.83 21.23 0.27
C ARG A 148 -19.81 21.77 1.70
N VAL A 149 -19.79 20.88 2.69
CA VAL A 149 -19.67 21.23 4.12
C VAL A 149 -18.60 20.36 4.78
N CYS A 150 -17.53 20.95 5.27
CA CYS A 150 -16.49 20.30 6.05
C CYS A 150 -16.73 20.51 7.55
N ILE A 151 -16.77 19.41 8.29
CA ILE A 151 -16.91 19.39 9.75
C ILE A 151 -15.63 18.78 10.33
N ALA A 152 -14.83 19.60 10.99
CA ALA A 152 -13.58 19.21 11.61
C ALA A 152 -13.76 18.92 13.10
N GLU A 153 -13.59 17.66 13.48
CA GLU A 153 -13.40 17.28 14.88
C GLU A 153 -11.94 17.53 15.28
N VAL A 154 -11.71 18.21 16.42
CA VAL A 154 -10.36 18.55 16.91
C VAL A 154 -10.15 18.17 18.38
N GLU A 155 -8.91 17.89 18.76
CA GLU A 155 -8.55 17.67 20.17
C GLU A 155 -8.48 18.98 20.95
N GLU A 156 -8.03 20.05 20.29
CA GLU A 156 -7.83 21.36 20.90
C GLU A 156 -8.32 22.47 19.99
N ILE A 157 -8.99 23.47 20.56
CA ILE A 157 -9.29 24.74 19.91
C ILE A 157 -8.38 25.78 20.56
N VAL A 158 -7.64 26.53 19.75
CA VAL A 158 -6.67 27.54 20.21
C VAL A 158 -7.04 28.95 19.73
N PRO A 159 -6.60 30.02 20.41
CA PRO A 159 -6.80 31.38 19.94
C PRO A 159 -6.16 31.65 18.57
N VAL A 160 -6.73 32.60 17.82
CA VAL A 160 -6.12 33.08 16.58
C VAL A 160 -4.70 33.62 16.83
N GLY A 161 -3.76 33.23 15.98
CA GLY A 161 -2.34 33.59 16.11
C GLY A 161 -1.51 32.61 16.94
N THR A 162 -2.13 31.61 17.60
CA THR A 162 -1.39 30.52 18.24
C THR A 162 -0.74 29.58 17.22
N ILE A 163 -1.40 29.33 16.09
CA ILE A 163 -0.85 28.55 14.98
C ILE A 163 -0.08 29.50 14.08
N SER A 164 1.21 29.24 13.87
CA SER A 164 2.00 30.01 12.90
C SER A 164 1.40 29.87 11.50
N PRO A 165 1.29 30.95 10.70
CA PRO A 165 0.78 30.86 9.33
C PRO A 165 1.49 29.82 8.46
N ASP A 166 2.80 29.62 8.66
CA ASP A 166 3.60 28.64 7.92
C ASP A 166 3.42 27.19 8.42
N GLU A 167 2.74 26.99 9.55
CA GLU A 167 2.44 25.67 10.11
C GLU A 167 1.00 25.20 9.81
N VAL A 168 0.18 26.06 9.20
CA VAL A 168 -1.20 25.73 8.83
C VAL A 168 -1.21 24.68 7.72
N HIS A 169 -1.73 23.48 8.00
CA HIS A 169 -1.85 22.43 6.99
C HIS A 169 -3.10 22.59 6.11
N VAL A 170 -4.22 23.03 6.70
CA VAL A 170 -5.46 23.34 5.97
C VAL A 170 -5.94 24.72 6.41
N PRO A 171 -5.94 25.71 5.50
CA PRO A 171 -6.51 27.03 5.78
C PRO A 171 -8.00 26.96 6.10
N GLY A 172 -8.46 27.82 7.00
CA GLY A 172 -9.85 27.82 7.49
C GLY A 172 -10.93 28.04 6.42
N ILE A 173 -10.57 28.53 5.23
CA ILE A 173 -11.49 28.64 4.09
C ILE A 173 -12.13 27.30 3.69
N TYR A 174 -11.47 26.17 3.98
CA TYR A 174 -11.96 24.83 3.69
C TYR A 174 -12.78 24.22 4.83
N VAL A 175 -13.01 24.94 5.93
CA VAL A 175 -13.64 24.40 7.15
C VAL A 175 -14.88 25.21 7.49
N ASP A 176 -16.05 24.57 7.40
CA ASP A 176 -17.33 25.22 7.71
C ASP A 176 -17.69 25.12 9.19
N ARG A 177 -17.30 24.04 9.86
CA ARG A 177 -17.67 23.75 11.26
C ARG A 177 -16.53 23.09 12.00
N ILE A 178 -16.34 23.48 13.26
CA ILE A 178 -15.34 22.91 14.16
C ILE A 178 -16.08 22.35 15.38
N VAL A 179 -15.71 21.15 15.79
CA VAL A 179 -16.22 20.51 17.01
C VAL A 179 -15.02 20.04 17.83
N LYS A 180 -14.93 20.44 19.09
CA LYS A 180 -13.91 19.91 20.02
C LYS A 180 -14.39 18.57 20.58
N SER A 181 -13.54 17.56 20.55
CA SER A 181 -13.84 16.28 21.20
C SER A 181 -13.69 16.37 22.72
N ASP A 182 -14.72 15.96 23.46
CA ASP A 182 -14.66 15.85 24.93
C ASP A 182 -13.87 14.62 25.40
N LYS A 183 -13.71 13.61 24.54
CA LYS A 183 -12.97 12.37 24.80
C LYS A 183 -12.18 11.95 23.56
N CYS A 184 -10.88 11.72 23.73
CA CYS A 184 -10.02 11.20 22.67
C CYS A 184 -9.49 9.81 23.05
N ASP A 185 -10.37 8.80 23.07
CA ASP A 185 -9.96 7.40 23.25
C ASP A 185 -9.35 6.89 21.94
N LYS A 186 -8.08 7.24 21.70
CA LYS A 186 -7.33 6.78 20.52
C LYS A 186 -7.02 5.30 20.63
N LYS A 187 -7.70 4.48 19.82
CA LYS A 187 -7.48 3.03 19.76
C LYS A 187 -6.29 2.71 18.87
N ILE A 188 -5.45 1.78 19.31
CA ILE A 188 -4.38 1.19 18.50
C ILE A 188 -4.87 -0.16 17.98
N GLU A 189 -4.88 -0.34 16.65
CA GLU A 189 -5.33 -1.58 16.00
C GLU A 189 -4.34 -2.73 16.24
N LYS A 190 -3.05 -2.49 15.96
CA LYS A 190 -1.99 -3.48 16.14
C LYS A 190 -0.84 -2.88 16.93
N LEU A 191 -0.94 -3.02 18.26
CA LEU A 191 0.15 -2.64 19.15
C LEU A 191 1.37 -3.50 18.82
N THR A 192 2.40 -2.86 18.28
CA THR A 192 3.67 -3.49 17.95
C THR A 192 4.77 -2.71 18.63
N ILE A 193 5.53 -3.38 19.48
CA ILE A 193 6.64 -2.79 20.22
C ILE A 193 7.92 -3.54 19.88
N GLN A 194 9.07 -2.89 20.03
CA GLN A 194 10.34 -3.59 19.97
C GLN A 194 10.33 -4.73 21.00
N LYS A 195 10.80 -5.91 20.59
CA LYS A 195 11.14 -6.95 21.55
C LYS A 195 12.45 -6.54 22.21
N GLU A 196 12.53 -6.66 23.54
CA GLU A 196 13.81 -6.51 24.24
C GLU A 196 14.83 -7.48 23.64
N GLU A 197 16.10 -7.04 23.54
CA GLU A 197 17.22 -7.83 23.04
C GLU A 197 17.45 -9.06 23.92
N GLY A 198 16.67 -10.10 23.68
CA GLY A 198 17.01 -11.48 23.96
C GLY A 198 17.20 -12.14 22.61
N ALA A 199 18.44 -12.27 22.18
CA ALA A 199 18.82 -13.04 21.01
C ALA A 199 18.10 -14.39 21.08
N ALA A 200 17.07 -14.58 20.25
CA ALA A 200 16.60 -15.92 19.97
C ALA A 200 17.80 -16.61 19.33
N SER A 201 18.39 -17.57 20.05
CA SER A 201 19.51 -18.37 19.57
C SER A 201 19.18 -18.86 18.16
N MET A 202 19.92 -18.34 17.18
CA MET A 202 19.74 -18.56 15.73
C MET A 202 19.97 -20.03 15.31
N THR A 203 20.32 -20.90 16.26
CA THR A 203 20.71 -22.29 16.02
C THR A 203 19.54 -23.26 15.88
N ASN A 204 18.28 -22.83 16.11
CA ASN A 204 17.09 -23.70 16.05
C ASN A 204 15.90 -23.08 15.30
N LEU A 205 16.12 -22.52 14.11
CA LEU A 205 15.02 -22.06 13.25
C LEU A 205 14.32 -23.23 12.57
N SER A 206 12.99 -23.24 12.55
CA SER A 206 12.22 -24.20 11.75
C SER A 206 12.58 -24.08 10.26
N PRO A 207 12.42 -25.14 9.44
CA PRO A 207 12.71 -25.07 8.00
C PRO A 207 12.00 -23.91 7.29
N ALA A 208 10.73 -23.65 7.64
CA ALA A 208 9.96 -22.52 7.10
C ALA A 208 10.52 -21.14 7.49
N ALA A 209 11.10 -21.03 8.70
CA ALA A 209 11.74 -19.80 9.14
C ALA A 209 13.07 -19.58 8.43
N GLN A 210 13.87 -20.64 8.20
CA GLN A 210 15.12 -20.54 7.45
C GLN A 210 14.89 -20.10 6.00
N MET A 211 13.88 -20.68 5.31
CA MET A 211 13.51 -20.25 3.96
C MET A 211 13.14 -18.77 3.91
N ARG A 212 12.33 -18.30 4.88
CA ARG A 212 11.94 -16.89 4.95
C ARG A 212 13.12 -15.98 5.24
N GLU A 213 14.00 -16.36 6.15
CA GLU A 213 15.20 -15.60 6.48
C GLU A 213 16.12 -15.45 5.26
N ARG A 214 16.30 -16.52 4.48
CA ARG A 214 17.08 -16.47 3.22
C ARG A 214 16.57 -15.40 2.26
N ILE A 215 15.24 -15.34 2.07
CA ILE A 215 14.60 -14.31 1.23
C ILE A 215 14.85 -12.92 1.83
N ILE A 216 14.65 -12.75 3.14
CA ILE A 216 14.84 -11.48 3.86
C ILE A 216 16.27 -10.96 3.68
N ARG A 217 17.27 -11.81 3.91
CA ARG A 217 18.69 -11.48 3.82
C ARG A 217 19.15 -11.21 2.39
N ARG A 218 18.58 -11.89 1.39
CA ARG A 218 18.85 -11.56 -0.01
C ARG A 218 18.21 -10.24 -0.41
N ALA A 219 16.96 -9.99 0.00
CA ALA A 219 16.25 -8.75 -0.29
C ALA A 219 16.95 -7.51 0.32
N ALA A 220 17.61 -7.67 1.47
CA ALA A 220 18.38 -6.60 2.09
C ALA A 220 19.56 -6.10 1.23
N LEU A 221 20.06 -6.92 0.30
CA LEU A 221 21.12 -6.52 -0.63
C LEU A 221 20.63 -5.59 -1.76
N GLU A 222 19.31 -5.41 -1.91
CA GLU A 222 18.75 -4.48 -2.89
C GLU A 222 18.82 -3.02 -2.43
N PHE A 223 19.05 -2.79 -1.14
CA PHE A 223 19.19 -1.45 -0.57
C PHE A 223 20.55 -0.85 -0.93
N LYS A 224 20.53 0.38 -1.43
CA LYS A 224 21.72 1.19 -1.71
C LYS A 224 21.67 2.49 -0.91
N ASP A 225 22.84 3.04 -0.63
CA ASP A 225 22.95 4.29 0.13
C ASP A 225 22.26 5.44 -0.62
N GLY A 226 21.50 6.25 0.13
CA GLY A 226 20.72 7.36 -0.40
C GLY A 226 19.37 6.98 -1.01
N MET A 227 18.99 5.70 -1.06
CA MET A 227 17.72 5.29 -1.66
C MET A 227 16.49 5.70 -0.85
N TYR A 228 15.42 6.01 -1.57
CA TYR A 228 14.05 6.06 -1.08
C TYR A 228 13.34 4.75 -1.40
N ALA A 229 12.84 4.07 -0.37
CA ALA A 229 12.20 2.76 -0.54
C ALA A 229 10.80 2.69 0.10
N ASN A 230 9.88 2.00 -0.57
CA ASN A 230 8.59 1.60 -0.01
C ASN A 230 8.57 0.08 0.20
N LEU A 231 8.18 -0.35 1.40
CA LEU A 231 8.24 -1.76 1.81
C LEU A 231 6.86 -2.28 2.20
N GLY A 232 6.44 -3.33 1.51
CA GLY A 232 5.25 -4.10 1.87
C GLY A 232 5.37 -4.80 3.22
N ILE A 233 4.22 -5.18 3.78
CA ILE A 233 4.17 -5.94 5.03
C ILE A 233 4.82 -7.32 4.90
N GLY A 234 5.41 -7.82 5.99
CA GLY A 234 6.00 -9.17 6.04
C GLY A 234 7.48 -9.17 5.70
N ILE A 235 7.89 -10.00 4.73
CA ILE A 235 9.30 -10.13 4.32
C ILE A 235 9.94 -8.77 3.94
N PRO A 236 9.29 -7.88 3.16
CA PRO A 236 9.92 -6.63 2.75
C PRO A 236 10.33 -5.73 3.91
N VAL A 237 9.41 -5.46 4.86
CA VAL A 237 9.73 -4.66 6.05
C VAL A 237 10.70 -5.36 7.01
N LEU A 238 10.81 -6.69 6.97
CA LEU A 238 11.83 -7.40 7.76
C LEU A 238 13.22 -7.25 7.14
N ALA A 239 13.32 -7.10 5.82
CA ALA A 239 14.59 -6.89 5.13
C ALA A 239 15.27 -5.58 5.56
N SER A 240 14.51 -4.55 5.92
CA SER A 240 15.10 -3.29 6.41
C SER A 240 15.88 -3.42 7.72
N ASN A 241 15.61 -4.47 8.51
CA ASN A 241 16.35 -4.72 9.75
C ASN A 241 17.79 -5.21 9.49
N TYR A 242 18.10 -5.62 8.26
CA TYR A 242 19.41 -6.09 7.86
C TYR A 242 20.18 -5.03 7.04
N ILE A 243 19.65 -3.81 6.90
CA ILE A 243 20.38 -2.72 6.25
C ILE A 243 21.65 -2.44 7.07
N PRO A 244 22.86 -2.52 6.47
CA PRO A 244 24.09 -2.20 7.17
C PRO A 244 24.06 -0.76 7.70
N PRO A 245 24.65 -0.47 8.87
CA PRO A 245 24.71 0.89 9.40
C PRO A 245 25.40 1.91 8.47
N SER A 246 26.21 1.44 7.52
CA SER A 246 26.88 2.28 6.52
C SER A 246 25.99 2.64 5.32
N ILE A 247 24.77 2.10 5.23
CA ILE A 247 23.82 2.34 4.15
C ILE A 247 22.62 3.09 4.73
N ASN A 248 22.41 4.33 4.27
CA ASN A 248 21.29 5.14 4.67
C ASN A 248 20.15 4.99 3.66
N VAL A 249 19.03 4.39 4.09
CA VAL A 249 17.82 4.29 3.27
C VAL A 249 16.69 5.07 3.95
N THR A 250 16.00 5.90 3.19
CA THR A 250 14.81 6.59 3.68
C THR A 250 13.57 5.80 3.33
N LEU A 251 12.90 5.26 4.36
CA LEU A 251 11.70 4.45 4.18
C LEU A 251 10.45 5.33 4.08
N GLN A 252 9.71 5.18 2.99
CA GLN A 252 8.42 5.81 2.74
C GLN A 252 7.28 4.88 3.19
N SER A 253 6.26 5.45 3.83
CA SER A 253 5.01 4.76 4.16
C SER A 253 3.83 5.48 3.52
N GLU A 254 3.02 4.73 2.77
CA GLU A 254 1.95 5.24 1.90
C GLU A 254 0.85 6.04 2.64
N ASN A 255 0.75 5.91 3.97
CA ASN A 255 -0.16 6.68 4.82
C ASN A 255 0.37 8.08 5.22
N GLY A 256 1.49 8.53 4.64
CA GLY A 256 1.96 9.91 4.75
C GLY A 256 3.19 10.10 5.64
N ILE A 257 4.18 9.20 5.54
CA ILE A 257 5.44 9.28 6.29
C ILE A 257 6.62 9.10 5.33
N LEU A 258 7.65 9.92 5.48
CA LEU A 258 8.97 9.70 4.88
C LEU A 258 10.01 9.70 6.01
N GLY A 259 10.82 8.65 6.11
CA GLY A 259 11.71 8.42 7.25
C GLY A 259 11.08 7.52 8.32
N LEU A 260 10.47 6.41 7.91
CA LEU A 260 9.94 5.40 8.83
C LEU A 260 11.07 4.75 9.64
N GLY A 261 10.91 4.70 10.96
CA GLY A 261 11.85 4.05 11.87
C GLY A 261 11.40 2.65 12.31
N PRO A 262 12.13 2.02 13.25
CA PRO A 262 11.73 0.74 13.83
C PRO A 262 10.41 0.84 14.63
N PHE A 263 9.91 -0.30 15.12
CA PHE A 263 8.83 -0.30 16.11
C PHE A 263 9.22 0.52 17.35
N PRO A 264 8.26 1.09 18.11
CA PRO A 264 8.56 1.90 19.28
C PRO A 264 8.88 1.05 20.52
N LYS A 265 9.62 1.64 21.47
CA LYS A 265 9.61 1.18 22.86
C LYS A 265 8.21 1.41 23.46
N LYS A 266 7.89 0.71 24.54
CA LYS A 266 6.57 0.85 25.22
C LYS A 266 6.22 2.31 25.57
N SER A 267 7.22 3.11 25.95
CA SER A 267 7.07 4.54 26.29
C SER A 267 6.86 5.46 25.08
N GLU A 268 7.18 4.99 23.86
CA GLU A 268 7.13 5.78 22.62
C GLU A 268 5.90 5.46 21.78
N VAL A 269 5.05 4.53 22.24
CA VAL A 269 3.83 4.12 21.57
C VAL A 269 2.91 5.33 21.39
N ASP A 270 2.50 5.57 20.14
CA ASP A 270 1.63 6.69 19.78
C ASP A 270 0.61 6.25 18.73
N ALA A 271 -0.67 6.44 19.03
CA ALA A 271 -1.76 6.05 18.13
C ALA A 271 -1.81 6.88 16.83
N ASP A 272 -1.21 8.08 16.81
CA ASP A 272 -1.12 8.90 15.60
C ASP A 272 0.06 8.50 14.70
N LEU A 273 0.89 7.52 15.12
CA LEU A 273 2.09 7.09 14.41
C LEU A 273 2.07 5.59 14.12
N ILE A 274 1.58 5.27 12.92
CA ILE A 274 1.48 3.89 12.42
C ILE A 274 2.05 3.78 11.01
N ASN A 275 2.46 2.57 10.62
CA ASN A 275 2.78 2.26 9.21
C ASN A 275 1.54 1.83 8.42
N ALA A 276 1.71 1.57 7.12
CA ALA A 276 0.67 1.04 6.23
C ALA A 276 0.02 -0.28 6.73
N GLY A 277 0.76 -1.08 7.52
CA GLY A 277 0.29 -2.31 8.16
C GLY A 277 -0.57 -2.12 9.41
N LYS A 278 -0.80 -0.86 9.82
CA LYS A 278 -1.44 -0.42 11.08
C LYS A 278 -0.69 -0.79 12.36
N GLN A 279 0.62 -1.01 12.24
CA GLN A 279 1.49 -1.26 13.38
C GLN A 279 2.02 0.07 13.92
N THR A 280 2.13 0.22 15.23
CA THR A 280 2.80 1.37 15.86
C THR A 280 4.28 1.38 15.47
N VAL A 281 4.78 2.55 15.09
CA VAL A 281 6.15 2.76 14.57
C VAL A 281 6.80 4.01 15.17
N THR A 282 8.09 4.18 14.93
CA THR A 282 8.83 5.43 15.17
C THR A 282 9.19 6.09 13.83
N VAL A 283 9.89 7.22 13.89
CA VAL A 283 10.46 7.91 12.72
C VAL A 283 11.92 8.24 12.99
N THR A 284 12.71 8.29 11.93
CA THR A 284 14.13 8.68 12.00
C THR A 284 14.29 10.20 12.08
N PRO A 285 15.44 10.72 12.53
CA PRO A 285 15.78 12.13 12.35
C PRO A 285 15.66 12.54 10.88
N GLY A 286 15.12 13.74 10.61
CA GLY A 286 14.87 14.23 9.26
C GLY A 286 13.55 13.74 8.63
N ALA A 287 12.74 12.96 9.34
CA ALA A 287 11.45 12.49 8.84
C ALA A 287 10.43 13.62 8.60
N SER A 288 9.49 13.38 7.68
CA SER A 288 8.40 14.29 7.35
C SER A 288 7.05 13.59 7.27
N PHE A 289 5.98 14.38 7.46
CA PHE A 289 4.59 13.92 7.37
C PHE A 289 3.83 14.71 6.31
N PHE A 290 2.95 14.03 5.57
CA PHE A 290 2.19 14.61 4.46
C PHE A 290 0.81 13.95 4.30
N GLY A 291 -0.03 14.55 3.44
CA GLY A 291 -1.34 14.00 3.12
C GLY A 291 -1.23 12.75 2.23
N SER A 292 -2.31 11.96 2.15
CA SER A 292 -2.36 10.79 1.28
C SER A 292 -2.24 11.16 -0.20
N ASP A 293 -2.80 12.31 -0.60
CA ASP A 293 -2.67 12.85 -1.96
C ASP A 293 -1.20 13.08 -2.33
N GLU A 294 -0.44 13.75 -1.46
CA GLU A 294 1.00 13.97 -1.65
C GLU A 294 1.79 12.65 -1.63
N SER A 295 1.45 11.75 -0.71
CA SER A 295 2.07 10.42 -0.60
C SER A 295 2.01 9.65 -1.93
N PHE A 296 0.84 9.66 -2.58
CA PHE A 296 0.67 8.98 -3.85
C PHE A 296 1.08 9.82 -5.06
N ALA A 297 1.21 11.14 -4.95
CA ALA A 297 1.93 11.94 -5.92
C ALA A 297 3.42 11.55 -5.95
N MET A 298 4.05 11.41 -4.78
CA MET A 298 5.43 10.92 -4.64
C MET A 298 5.61 9.53 -5.26
N ILE A 299 4.72 8.59 -4.94
CA ILE A 299 4.76 7.23 -5.49
C ILE A 299 4.52 7.24 -7.01
N ARG A 300 3.37 7.75 -7.49
CA ARG A 300 3.04 7.71 -8.92
C ARG A 300 3.96 8.55 -9.79
N GLY A 301 4.61 9.56 -9.22
CA GLY A 301 5.60 10.38 -9.89
C GLY A 301 6.94 9.67 -10.13
N GLY A 302 7.14 8.48 -9.54
CA GLY A 302 8.41 7.76 -9.67
C GLY A 302 9.51 8.29 -8.76
N HIS A 303 9.15 8.98 -7.66
CA HIS A 303 10.13 9.54 -6.72
C HIS A 303 10.66 8.53 -5.71
N ILE A 304 10.17 7.28 -5.76
CA ILE A 304 10.63 6.16 -4.95
C ILE A 304 11.56 5.32 -5.81
N ASP A 305 12.78 5.06 -5.35
CA ASP A 305 13.77 4.29 -6.11
C ASP A 305 13.42 2.80 -6.13
N LEU A 306 12.94 2.29 -5.00
CA LEU A 306 12.74 0.85 -4.77
C LEU A 306 11.40 0.57 -4.08
N THR A 307 10.60 -0.31 -4.66
CA THR A 307 9.44 -0.90 -4.01
C THR A 307 9.66 -2.40 -3.84
N ILE A 308 9.57 -2.90 -2.60
CA ILE A 308 9.63 -4.33 -2.31
C ILE A 308 8.28 -4.80 -1.77
N LEU A 309 7.68 -5.82 -2.40
CA LEU A 309 6.37 -6.34 -1.98
C LEU A 309 6.30 -7.87 -2.10
N GLY A 310 5.25 -8.44 -1.49
CA GLY A 310 4.92 -9.86 -1.65
C GLY A 310 4.02 -10.11 -2.85
N ALA A 311 4.05 -11.34 -3.36
CA ALA A 311 3.18 -11.81 -4.44
C ALA A 311 2.50 -13.15 -4.13
N MET A 312 1.32 -13.33 -4.72
CA MET A 312 0.66 -14.64 -4.82
C MET A 312 1.09 -15.36 -6.10
N GLU A 313 1.12 -14.62 -7.22
CA GLU A 313 1.66 -15.09 -8.50
C GLU A 313 2.45 -13.97 -9.18
N VAL A 314 3.43 -14.36 -10.01
CA VAL A 314 4.15 -13.47 -10.94
C VAL A 314 4.22 -14.15 -12.31
N SER A 315 4.02 -13.40 -13.40
CA SER A 315 4.17 -13.95 -14.76
C SER A 315 5.63 -13.87 -15.25
N CYS A 316 5.96 -14.63 -16.30
CA CYS A 316 7.30 -14.60 -16.89
C CYS A 316 7.70 -13.25 -17.48
N TYR A 317 6.73 -12.39 -17.79
CA TYR A 317 6.96 -11.02 -18.30
C TYR A 317 6.70 -9.94 -17.24
N GLY A 318 6.59 -10.33 -15.97
CA GLY A 318 6.50 -9.40 -14.85
C GLY A 318 5.10 -8.89 -14.50
N ASP A 319 4.05 -9.58 -14.90
CA ASP A 319 2.72 -9.33 -14.31
C ASP A 319 2.72 -9.76 -12.85
N LEU A 320 2.03 -9.00 -12.01
CA LEU A 320 1.93 -9.27 -10.58
C LEU A 320 0.49 -9.54 -10.19
N ALA A 321 0.23 -10.55 -9.35
CA ALA A 321 -1.03 -10.72 -8.65
C ALA A 321 -0.82 -10.91 -7.14
N ASN A 322 -1.39 -10.03 -6.30
CA ASN A 322 -1.19 -10.10 -4.86
C ASN A 322 -2.35 -9.64 -3.95
N TRP A 323 -3.51 -9.28 -4.51
CA TRP A 323 -4.57 -8.60 -3.74
C TRP A 323 -5.87 -9.41 -3.57
N MET A 324 -6.12 -10.39 -4.44
CA MET A 324 -7.38 -11.15 -4.45
C MET A 324 -7.18 -12.61 -4.89
N ILE A 325 -7.89 -13.52 -4.22
CA ILE A 325 -8.18 -14.88 -4.70
C ILE A 325 -9.71 -14.99 -4.81
N PRO A 326 -10.27 -15.03 -6.04
CA PRO A 326 -11.70 -15.12 -6.24
C PRO A 326 -12.36 -16.25 -5.43
N GLY A 327 -13.47 -15.95 -4.75
CA GLY A 327 -14.21 -16.91 -3.94
C GLY A 327 -13.56 -17.35 -2.62
N LYS A 328 -12.29 -16.99 -2.36
CA LYS A 328 -11.59 -17.36 -1.11
C LYS A 328 -11.20 -16.15 -0.26
N MET A 329 -10.56 -15.14 -0.86
CA MET A 329 -9.91 -14.08 -0.10
C MET A 329 -9.87 -12.77 -0.88
N VAL A 330 -10.37 -11.70 -0.26
CA VAL A 330 -10.25 -10.33 -0.77
C VAL A 330 -9.55 -9.51 0.31
N LYS A 331 -8.25 -9.20 0.12
CA LYS A 331 -7.50 -8.37 1.07
C LYS A 331 -7.70 -6.87 0.82
N GLY A 332 -8.19 -6.51 -0.37
CA GLY A 332 -8.13 -5.16 -0.89
C GLY A 332 -6.73 -4.86 -1.43
N MET A 333 -6.65 -4.09 -2.51
CA MET A 333 -5.37 -3.79 -3.18
C MET A 333 -4.55 -2.69 -2.49
N GLY A 334 -5.14 -1.92 -1.56
CA GLY A 334 -4.42 -0.85 -0.84
C GLY A 334 -3.71 0.11 -1.80
N GLY A 335 -2.46 0.44 -1.51
CA GLY A 335 -1.55 1.17 -2.40
C GLY A 335 -0.79 0.32 -3.43
N ALA A 336 -0.97 -1.02 -3.46
CA ALA A 336 -0.10 -1.91 -4.23
C ALA A 336 -0.10 -1.61 -5.74
N MET A 337 -1.27 -1.30 -6.33
CA MET A 337 -1.34 -0.97 -7.74
C MET A 337 -0.68 0.38 -8.09
N ASP A 338 -0.69 1.36 -7.15
CA ASP A 338 -0.02 2.65 -7.37
C ASP A 338 1.50 2.48 -7.27
N LEU A 339 1.97 1.64 -6.33
CA LEU A 339 3.39 1.34 -6.13
C LEU A 339 4.04 0.67 -7.34
N VAL A 340 3.37 -0.30 -7.96
CA VAL A 340 3.93 -1.02 -9.12
C VAL A 340 3.66 -0.33 -10.46
N ALA A 341 2.79 0.67 -10.49
CA ALA A 341 2.56 1.49 -11.68
C ALA A 341 3.52 2.69 -11.77
N ALA A 342 4.35 2.92 -10.74
CA ALA A 342 5.26 4.04 -10.65
C ALA A 342 6.35 3.96 -11.74
N PRO A 343 6.50 4.99 -12.59
CA PRO A 343 7.53 4.98 -13.63
C PRO A 343 8.91 5.15 -12.99
N GLY A 344 9.90 4.36 -13.41
CA GLY A 344 11.29 4.51 -12.96
C GLY A 344 11.58 3.99 -11.54
N THR A 345 10.57 3.46 -10.85
CA THR A 345 10.74 2.76 -9.58
C THR A 345 11.06 1.30 -9.82
N LYS A 346 12.15 0.78 -9.24
CA LYS A 346 12.46 -0.66 -9.28
C LYS A 346 11.48 -1.42 -8.40
N VAL A 347 10.86 -2.47 -8.93
CA VAL A 347 9.89 -3.33 -8.25
C VAL A 347 10.48 -4.72 -8.02
N VAL A 348 10.69 -5.04 -6.75
CA VAL A 348 11.21 -6.34 -6.30
C VAL A 348 10.11 -7.13 -5.61
N VAL A 349 9.85 -8.34 -6.09
CA VAL A 349 8.96 -9.28 -5.44
C VAL A 349 9.75 -10.19 -4.51
N THR A 350 9.29 -10.32 -3.27
CA THR A 350 9.79 -11.31 -2.30
C THR A 350 8.71 -12.33 -2.00
N MET A 351 8.96 -13.61 -2.30
CA MET A 351 7.95 -14.64 -2.09
C MET A 351 8.54 -16.04 -1.94
N GLU A 352 7.80 -16.93 -1.28
CA GLU A 352 8.07 -18.38 -1.38
C GLU A 352 7.86 -18.82 -2.84
N HIS A 353 8.75 -19.67 -3.36
CA HIS A 353 8.84 -20.04 -4.79
C HIS A 353 7.58 -20.79 -5.27
N THR A 354 7.08 -21.70 -4.45
CA THR A 354 5.84 -22.45 -4.70
C THR A 354 4.80 -22.18 -3.63
N ALA A 355 3.55 -22.53 -3.90
CA ALA A 355 2.53 -22.61 -2.85
C ALA A 355 2.76 -23.83 -1.96
N LYS A 356 2.04 -23.89 -0.83
CA LYS A 356 2.15 -24.98 0.15
C LYS A 356 1.75 -26.35 -0.40
N ASP A 357 0.90 -26.37 -1.42
CA ASP A 357 0.47 -27.58 -2.12
C ASP A 357 1.43 -27.96 -3.28
N GLY A 358 2.54 -27.24 -3.44
CA GLY A 358 3.51 -27.44 -4.50
C GLY A 358 3.16 -26.76 -5.82
N SER A 359 2.00 -26.10 -5.93
CA SER A 359 1.63 -25.39 -7.17
C SER A 359 2.58 -24.22 -7.47
N HIS A 360 2.84 -24.00 -8.75
CA HIS A 360 3.71 -22.92 -9.22
C HIS A 360 3.10 -21.55 -8.94
N LYS A 361 3.95 -20.61 -8.54
CA LYS A 361 3.58 -19.20 -8.39
C LYS A 361 4.23 -18.30 -9.43
N ILE A 362 5.31 -18.77 -10.06
CA ILE A 362 5.93 -18.13 -11.21
C ILE A 362 5.38 -18.85 -12.45
N LEU A 363 4.61 -18.14 -13.28
CA LEU A 363 3.73 -18.73 -14.30
C LEU A 363 3.94 -18.05 -15.66
N PRO A 364 3.49 -18.63 -16.78
CA PRO A 364 3.53 -17.94 -18.07
C PRO A 364 2.58 -16.73 -18.09
N ARG A 365 1.46 -16.86 -17.36
CA ARG A 365 0.47 -15.82 -17.12
C ARG A 365 -0.16 -16.05 -15.75
N CYS A 366 -0.40 -15.00 -14.98
CA CYS A 366 -1.13 -15.12 -13.72
C CYS A 366 -2.56 -15.62 -13.97
N SER A 367 -3.01 -16.52 -13.11
CA SER A 367 -4.39 -17.00 -13.06
C SER A 367 -5.26 -16.10 -12.17
N LEU A 368 -4.63 -15.42 -11.20
CA LEU A 368 -5.25 -14.50 -10.27
C LEU A 368 -5.40 -13.09 -10.87
N PRO A 369 -6.38 -12.29 -10.39
CA PRO A 369 -6.54 -10.91 -10.80
C PRO A 369 -5.26 -10.09 -10.58
N LEU A 370 -4.81 -9.42 -11.65
CA LEU A 370 -3.58 -8.65 -11.63
C LEU A 370 -3.66 -7.44 -10.68
N THR A 371 -2.52 -7.13 -10.08
CA THR A 371 -2.15 -5.90 -9.39
C THR A 371 -1.53 -4.92 -10.37
N GLY A 372 -0.66 -5.40 -11.26
CA GLY A 372 0.00 -4.62 -12.29
C GLY A 372 0.46 -5.52 -13.43
N LYS A 373 0.57 -4.94 -14.62
CA LYS A 373 1.04 -5.61 -15.84
C LYS A 373 2.48 -5.20 -16.13
N ASN A 374 3.34 -6.13 -16.49
CA ASN A 374 4.76 -5.90 -16.84
C ASN A 374 5.46 -4.91 -15.86
N CYS A 375 5.32 -5.15 -14.56
CA CYS A 375 5.68 -4.20 -13.52
C CYS A 375 6.71 -4.73 -12.52
N VAL A 376 7.14 -5.98 -12.61
CA VAL A 376 8.14 -6.58 -11.72
C VAL A 376 9.49 -6.59 -12.44
N ASP A 377 10.54 -6.13 -11.79
CA ASP A 377 11.92 -6.14 -12.32
C ASP A 377 12.75 -7.31 -11.76
N LEU A 378 12.44 -7.75 -10.53
CA LEU A 378 13.20 -8.80 -9.85
C LEU A 378 12.29 -9.68 -8.99
N ILE A 379 12.51 -10.99 -9.02
CA ILE A 379 11.83 -11.96 -8.16
C ILE A 379 12.87 -12.63 -7.26
N ILE A 380 12.72 -12.47 -5.95
CA ILE A 380 13.55 -13.12 -4.94
C ILE A 380 12.73 -14.20 -4.25
N THR A 381 13.23 -15.44 -4.34
CA THR A 381 12.65 -16.60 -3.66
C THR A 381 13.68 -17.27 -2.74
N GLU A 382 13.25 -18.27 -1.98
CA GLU A 382 14.17 -19.08 -1.18
C GLU A 382 15.06 -19.99 -2.05
N LYS A 383 14.74 -20.15 -3.34
CA LYS A 383 15.46 -21.05 -4.27
C LYS A 383 16.39 -20.31 -5.24
N GLY A 384 15.98 -19.14 -5.72
CA GLY A 384 16.71 -18.40 -6.74
C GLY A 384 16.22 -16.96 -6.89
N VAL A 385 17.03 -16.16 -7.60
CA VAL A 385 16.72 -14.79 -7.98
C VAL A 385 16.60 -14.70 -9.50
N PHE A 386 15.50 -14.13 -9.95
CA PHE A 386 15.22 -13.90 -11.36
C PHE A 386 15.18 -12.41 -11.65
N GLU A 387 15.94 -11.98 -12.65
CA GLU A 387 15.67 -10.73 -13.36
C GLU A 387 14.49 -10.95 -14.30
N VAL A 388 13.68 -9.91 -14.44
CA VAL A 388 12.47 -9.94 -15.26
C VAL A 388 12.56 -8.83 -16.28
N ASP A 389 12.49 -9.22 -17.54
CA ASP A 389 12.36 -8.30 -18.67
C ASP A 389 10.96 -8.41 -19.28
N ALA A 390 10.39 -7.28 -19.67
CA ALA A 390 9.03 -7.21 -20.18
C ALA A 390 8.87 -7.85 -21.58
N GLU A 391 9.97 -8.06 -22.31
CA GLU A 391 10.02 -8.61 -23.67
C GLU A 391 10.72 -9.97 -23.69
N GLU A 392 11.88 -10.10 -23.04
CA GLU A 392 12.71 -11.32 -23.04
C GLU A 392 12.30 -12.32 -21.95
N GLY A 393 11.53 -11.88 -20.96
CA GLY A 393 11.02 -12.71 -19.87
C GLY A 393 12.01 -12.90 -18.72
N LEU A 394 12.05 -14.10 -18.14
CA LEU A 394 12.82 -14.38 -16.92
C LEU A 394 14.26 -14.79 -17.22
N THR A 395 15.20 -14.26 -16.45
CA THR A 395 16.59 -14.75 -16.40
C THR A 395 16.97 -15.11 -14.97
N LEU A 396 17.32 -16.38 -14.72
CA LEU A 396 17.87 -16.84 -13.45
C LEU A 396 19.30 -16.32 -13.30
N ILE A 397 19.51 -15.42 -12.34
CA ILE A 397 20.81 -14.77 -12.09
C ILE A 397 21.51 -15.28 -10.83
N GLU A 398 20.75 -15.82 -9.87
CA GLU A 398 21.31 -16.42 -8.66
C GLU A 398 20.56 -17.69 -8.25
N ILE A 399 21.28 -18.68 -7.73
CA ILE A 399 20.74 -19.95 -7.21
C ILE A 399 21.16 -20.17 -5.77
N ALA A 400 20.22 -20.55 -4.91
CA ALA A 400 20.49 -20.78 -3.50
C ALA A 400 21.37 -22.02 -3.26
N ASP A 401 22.16 -21.97 -2.19
CA ASP A 401 22.96 -23.13 -1.77
C ASP A 401 22.07 -24.37 -1.59
N SER A 402 22.56 -25.50 -2.09
CA SER A 402 21.90 -26.81 -2.07
C SER A 402 20.61 -26.90 -2.90
N VAL A 403 20.37 -25.97 -3.83
CA VAL A 403 19.29 -26.06 -4.83
C VAL A 403 19.92 -26.38 -6.18
N GLU A 404 19.45 -27.44 -6.83
CA GLU A 404 19.89 -27.80 -8.18
C GLU A 404 19.08 -27.03 -9.23
N LEU A 405 19.69 -26.75 -10.38
CA LEU A 405 18.97 -26.08 -11.48
C LEU A 405 17.72 -26.84 -11.92
N ALA A 406 17.78 -28.18 -11.90
CA ALA A 406 16.63 -29.04 -12.21
C ALA A 406 15.44 -28.82 -11.26
N ASP A 407 15.71 -28.54 -9.98
CA ASP A 407 14.65 -28.27 -8.99
C ASP A 407 13.93 -26.96 -9.30
N ILE A 408 14.67 -25.95 -9.77
CA ILE A 408 14.09 -24.65 -10.17
C ILE A 408 13.25 -24.83 -11.43
N ILE A 409 13.76 -25.55 -12.44
CA ILE A 409 13.01 -25.86 -13.66
C ILE A 409 11.72 -26.58 -13.31
N GLN A 410 11.77 -27.58 -12.42
CA GLN A 410 10.57 -28.32 -12.02
C GLN A 410 9.60 -27.48 -11.19
N SER A 411 10.06 -26.50 -10.41
CA SER A 411 9.20 -25.68 -9.54
C SER A 411 8.74 -24.35 -10.16
N THR A 412 9.16 -24.04 -11.37
CA THR A 412 8.79 -22.83 -12.12
C THR A 412 7.83 -23.20 -13.25
N GLY A 413 6.67 -22.55 -13.32
CA GLY A 413 5.62 -22.90 -14.29
C GLY A 413 5.83 -22.33 -15.70
N CYS A 414 6.96 -21.67 -15.97
CA CYS A 414 7.28 -21.06 -17.26
C CYS A 414 8.76 -21.24 -17.60
N GLU A 415 9.08 -21.04 -18.88
CA GLU A 415 10.46 -21.03 -19.36
C GLU A 415 11.21 -19.79 -18.83
N PHE A 416 12.50 -19.97 -18.58
CA PHE A 416 13.41 -18.91 -18.18
C PHE A 416 14.80 -19.19 -18.75
N GLN A 417 15.54 -18.12 -19.00
CA GLN A 417 16.94 -18.18 -19.39
C GLN A 417 17.82 -18.36 -18.15
N VAL A 418 18.97 -19.00 -18.32
CA VAL A 418 19.98 -19.09 -17.24
C VAL A 418 21.11 -18.14 -17.59
N SER A 419 21.45 -17.25 -16.66
CA SER A 419 22.57 -16.33 -16.86
C SER A 419 23.86 -17.12 -17.14
N PRO A 420 24.67 -16.72 -18.14
CA PRO A 420 26.00 -17.30 -18.35
C PRO A 420 26.95 -17.03 -17.17
N ASP A 421 26.63 -16.04 -16.34
CA ASP A 421 27.32 -15.68 -15.09
C ASP A 421 26.44 -15.99 -13.87
N LEU A 422 25.74 -17.14 -13.88
CA LEU A 422 24.92 -17.61 -12.76
C LEU A 422 25.77 -17.72 -11.49
N LYS A 423 25.34 -17.02 -10.43
CA LYS A 423 26.06 -16.97 -9.15
C LYS A 423 25.35 -17.75 -8.04
N PRO A 424 26.08 -18.19 -7.00
CA PRO A 424 25.46 -18.53 -5.73
C PRO A 424 24.65 -17.35 -5.18
N MET A 425 23.50 -17.63 -4.57
CA MET A 425 22.62 -16.60 -4.02
C MET A 425 23.30 -15.85 -2.89
N ALA A 426 23.47 -14.55 -3.08
CA ALA A 426 24.12 -13.71 -2.11
C ALA A 426 23.27 -13.60 -0.83
N GLN A 427 23.93 -13.52 0.31
CA GLN A 427 23.28 -13.33 1.60
C GLN A 427 24.02 -12.24 2.36
N ILE A 428 23.29 -11.24 2.86
CA ILE A 428 23.91 -10.25 3.74
C ILE A 428 24.42 -10.94 5.02
N SER A 429 25.63 -10.60 5.44
CA SER A 429 26.21 -11.11 6.67
C SER A 429 25.44 -10.57 7.87
N ILE A 430 25.21 -11.44 8.86
CA ILE A 430 24.65 -11.03 10.15
C ILE A 430 25.84 -10.63 11.01
N SER A 431 25.99 -9.34 11.29
CA SER A 431 26.97 -8.82 12.24
C SER A 431 26.51 -8.99 13.67
#